data_AF-A0A833WPD0-F1
#
_entry.id   AF-A0A833WPD0-F1
#
_cell.length_a   1.000
_cell.length_b   1.000
_cell.length_c   1.000
_cell.angle_alpha   90.00
_cell.angle_beta   90.00
_cell.angle_gamma   90.00
#
_symmetry.space_group_name_H-M   'P 1'
#
loop_
_entity.id
_entity.type
_entity.pdbx_description
1 polymer ?
#
loop_
_entity_poly.entity_id
_entity_poly.type
_entity_poly.pdbx_seq_one_letter_code
_entity_poly.pdbx_strand_id
1 'polypeptide(L)'
;MSVVVPIYKVRLGHSEVETPDLVLGVTNVMRGDNTVRGILKGGDDLVLSVLQARNGEALVGDQWIKFQIHDLGDQVEVKCDPSFNIADAFLKIQ
;
A
#
# COMPACT_ATOMS: atom_id res chain seq x y z
N MET A 1 -15.37 6.19 7.19
CA MET A 1 -14.66 5.15 7.95
C MET A 1 -13.21 5.17 7.47
N SER A 2 -12.24 5.35 8.38
CA SER A 2 -10.81 5.28 8.04
C SER A 2 -10.33 3.88 8.42
N VAL A 3 -9.85 3.11 7.45
CA VAL A 3 -9.25 1.79 7.70
C VAL A 3 -7.74 1.97 7.77
N VAL A 4 -7.10 1.41 8.79
CA VAL A 4 -5.63 1.43 8.90
C VAL A 4 -5.10 0.08 8.45
N VAL A 5 -4.29 0.08 7.40
CA VAL A 5 -3.70 -1.12 6.83
C VAL A 5 -2.22 -1.16 7.18
N PRO A 6 -1.78 -2.09 8.06
CA PRO A 6 -0.37 -2.27 8.32
C PRO A 6 0.32 -2.89 7.10
N ILE A 7 1.49 -2.37 6.77
CA ILE A 7 2.36 -2.92 5.72
C ILE A 7 3.61 -3.41 6.43
N TYR A 8 3.70 -4.72 6.68
CA TYR A 8 4.73 -5.28 7.55
C TYR A 8 6.10 -5.38 6.88
N LYS A 9 6.11 -5.55 5.56
CA LYS A 9 7.33 -5.67 4.76
C LYS A 9 7.12 -5.03 3.39
N VAL A 10 8.21 -4.51 2.83
CA VAL A 10 8.27 -4.09 1.43
C VAL A 10 9.43 -4.78 0.74
N ARG A 11 9.33 -4.98 -0.58
CA ARG A 11 10.41 -5.56 -1.36
C ARG A 11 10.58 -4.93 -2.72
N LEU A 12 11.81 -5.00 -3.23
CA LEU A 12 12.17 -4.63 -4.59
C LEU A 12 12.94 -5.79 -5.23
N GLY A 13 12.26 -6.59 -6.05
CA GLY A 13 12.83 -7.83 -6.57
C GLY A 13 13.05 -8.86 -5.45
N HIS A 14 14.30 -9.25 -5.19
CA HIS A 14 14.67 -10.21 -4.15
C HIS A 14 15.09 -9.57 -2.83
N SER A 15 15.15 -8.25 -2.76
CA SER A 15 15.54 -7.51 -1.56
C SER A 15 14.31 -7.13 -0.75
N GLU A 16 14.22 -7.59 0.49
CA GLU A 16 13.11 -7.34 1.41
C GLU A 16 13.56 -6.48 2.59
N VAL A 17 12.67 -5.61 3.06
CA VAL A 17 12.88 -4.73 4.22
C VAL A 17 11.63 -4.82 5.12
N GLU A 18 11.85 -4.97 6.43
CA GLU A 18 10.76 -4.92 7.41
C GLU A 18 10.36 -3.48 7.70
N THR A 19 9.06 -3.25 7.82
CA THR A 19 8.48 -1.91 7.95
C THR A 19 7.45 -1.89 9.09
N PRO A 20 7.89 -2.12 10.35
CA PRO A 20 6.97 -2.31 11.48
C PRO A 20 6.06 -1.09 11.76
N ASP A 21 6.52 0.10 11.41
CA ASP A 21 5.79 1.36 11.63
C ASP A 21 4.99 1.83 10.41
N LEU A 22 5.12 1.16 9.26
CA LEU A 22 4.49 1.58 8.02
C LEU A 22 2.99 1.20 8.02
N VAL A 23 2.15 2.22 7.91
CA VAL A 23 0.71 2.08 7.80
C VAL A 23 0.13 2.92 6.67
N LEU A 24 -0.85 2.37 5.97
CA LEU A 24 -1.69 3.09 5.03
C LEU A 24 -3.04 3.35 5.67
N GLY A 25 -3.27 4.61 6.05
CA GLY A 25 -4.58 5.08 6.50
C GLY A 25 -5.48 5.36 5.30
N VAL A 26 -6.36 4.42 4.97
CA VAL A 26 -7.28 4.49 3.82
C VAL A 26 -8.37 5.50 4.10
N THR A 27 -8.39 6.58 3.33
CA THR A 27 -9.38 7.65 3.42
C THR A 27 -10.52 7.47 2.44
N ASN A 28 -10.26 6.86 1.27
CA ASN A 28 -11.26 6.61 0.24
C ASN A 28 -10.93 5.35 -0.57
N VAL A 29 -11.96 4.61 -0.99
CA VAL A 29 -11.84 3.39 -1.79
C VAL A 29 -12.59 3.56 -3.11
N MET A 30 -11.87 3.60 -4.22
CA MET A 30 -12.44 3.76 -5.56
C MET A 30 -12.68 2.39 -6.18
N ARG A 31 -13.83 1.80 -5.85
CA ARG A 31 -14.19 0.41 -6.19
C ARG A 31 -14.17 0.09 -7.70
N GLY A 32 -14.37 1.08 -8.56
CA GLY A 32 -14.35 0.88 -10.02
C GLY A 32 -12.94 0.72 -10.61
N ASP A 33 -11.91 1.24 -9.93
CA ASP A 33 -10.54 1.35 -10.47
C ASP A 33 -9.52 0.46 -9.77
N ASN A 34 -9.96 -0.30 -8.75
CA ASN A 34 -9.10 -1.06 -7.85
C ASN A 34 -8.00 -0.20 -7.22
N THR A 35 -8.40 1.01 -6.83
CA THR A 35 -7.51 2.04 -6.32
C THR A 35 -8.02 2.53 -4.98
N VAL A 36 -7.10 2.81 -4.05
CA VAL A 36 -7.40 3.44 -2.77
C VAL A 36 -6.63 4.75 -2.65
N ARG A 37 -7.24 5.71 -1.96
CA ARG A 37 -6.54 6.91 -1.50
C ARG A 37 -6.36 6.83 0.00
N GLY A 38 -5.21 7.30 0.46
CA GLY A 38 -4.89 7.26 1.87
C GLY A 38 -3.68 8.09 2.21
N ILE A 39 -3.29 7.98 3.47
CA ILE A 39 -2.11 8.65 4.02
C ILE A 39 -1.14 7.55 4.46
N LEU A 40 0.05 7.53 3.86
CA LEU A 40 1.15 6.69 4.35
C LEU A 40 1.78 7.36 5.56
N LYS A 41 2.00 6.60 6.62
CA LYS A 41 2.68 7.04 7.84
C LYS A 41 3.72 6.01 8.27
N GLY A 42 4.80 6.48 8.90
CA GLY A 42 5.83 5.65 9.52
C GLY A 42 6.82 4.97 8.57
N GLY A 43 6.74 5.26 7.26
CA GLY A 43 7.80 4.90 6.31
C GLY A 43 8.91 5.94 6.30
N ASP A 44 10.15 5.50 6.10
CA ASP A 44 11.26 6.36 5.72
C ASP A 44 11.29 6.56 4.19
N ASP A 45 12.19 7.44 3.72
CA ASP A 45 12.32 7.77 2.29
C ASP A 45 12.69 6.54 1.44
N LEU A 46 13.39 5.55 2.00
CA LEU A 46 13.78 4.33 1.31
C LEU A 46 12.55 3.45 1.06
N VAL A 47 11.73 3.25 2.08
CA VAL A 47 10.49 2.47 2.00
C VAL A 47 9.52 3.10 1.00
N LEU A 48 9.36 4.43 1.04
CA LEU A 48 8.57 5.15 0.04
C LEU A 48 9.13 4.96 -1.37
N SER A 49 10.45 5.06 -1.54
CA SER A 49 11.11 4.83 -2.83
C SER A 49 10.89 3.41 -3.36
N VAL A 50 10.92 2.40 -2.48
CA VAL A 50 10.62 1.00 -2.85
C VAL A 50 9.18 0.87 -3.33
N LEU A 51 8.22 1.45 -2.61
CA LEU A 51 6.80 1.37 -2.98
C LEU A 51 6.44 2.16 -4.25
N GLN A 52 7.16 3.26 -4.52
CA GLN A 52 7.02 4.03 -5.75
C GLN A 52 7.73 3.37 -6.95
N ALA A 53 8.63 2.43 -6.71
CA ALA A 53 9.31 1.73 -7.78
C ALA A 53 8.33 0.87 -8.58
N ARG A 54 8.57 0.77 -9.90
CA ARG A 54 7.68 0.08 -10.85
C ARG A 54 7.42 -1.40 -10.53
N ASN A 55 8.25 -2.02 -9.70
CA ASN A 55 8.17 -3.40 -9.24
C ASN A 55 8.24 -3.53 -7.72
N GLY A 56 7.95 -2.45 -6.99
CA GLY A 56 7.79 -2.48 -5.55
C GLY A 56 6.58 -3.31 -5.14
N GLU A 57 6.76 -4.14 -4.12
CA GLU A 57 5.68 -4.93 -3.54
C GLU A 57 5.60 -4.69 -2.04
N ALA A 58 4.37 -4.60 -1.54
CA ALA A 58 4.05 -4.49 -0.13
C ALA A 58 3.44 -5.81 0.34
N LEU A 59 3.84 -6.26 1.52
CA LEU A 59 3.20 -7.39 2.20
C LEU A 59 2.02 -6.87 3.01
N VAL A 60 0.81 -7.18 2.57
CA VAL A 60 -0.42 -6.87 3.31
C VAL A 60 -1.12 -8.16 3.71
N GLY A 61 -1.33 -8.34 5.01
CA GLY A 61 -1.69 -9.65 5.56
C GLY A 61 -0.61 -10.68 5.20
N ASP A 62 -1.01 -11.73 4.47
CA ASP A 62 -0.12 -12.81 4.04
C ASP A 62 0.23 -12.76 2.54
N GLN A 63 -0.08 -11.65 1.86
CA GLN A 63 0.07 -11.54 0.40
C GLN A 63 0.99 -10.40 -0.02
N TRP A 64 1.94 -10.73 -0.91
CA TRP A 64 2.74 -9.73 -1.61
C TRP A 64 1.93 -9.12 -2.74
N ILE A 65 1.75 -7.80 -2.69
CA ILE A 65 0.94 -7.07 -3.64
C ILE A 65 1.80 -6.00 -4.27
N LYS A 66 1.81 -5.98 -5.59
CA LYS A 66 2.48 -4.92 -6.36
C LYS A 66 1.74 -3.61 -6.17
N PHE A 67 2.42 -2.65 -5.57
CA PHE A 67 1.88 -1.32 -5.34
C PHE A 67 2.31 -0.39 -6.46
N GLN A 68 1.36 0.37 -6.99
CA GLN A 68 1.62 1.53 -7.82
C GLN A 68 1.19 2.74 -7.00
N ILE A 69 2.17 3.41 -6.41
CA ILE A 69 1.93 4.58 -5.58
C ILE A 69 2.11 5.83 -6.43
N HIS A 70 1.09 6.68 -6.41
CA HIS A 70 1.16 8.03 -6.93
C HIS A 70 1.03 9.02 -5.78
N ASP A 71 2.05 9.87 -5.62
CA ASP A 71 2.08 10.90 -4.59
C ASP A 71 1.20 12.08 -5.03
N LEU A 72 0.27 12.49 -4.16
CA LEU A 72 -0.63 13.63 -4.34
C LEU A 72 -0.28 14.80 -3.39
N GLY A 73 0.86 14.72 -2.69
CA GLY A 73 1.32 15.71 -1.71
C GLY A 73 1.00 15.29 -0.27
N ASP A 74 -0.22 15.52 0.19
CA ASP A 74 -0.66 15.14 1.55
C ASP A 74 -1.23 13.71 1.63
N GLN A 75 -1.54 13.14 0.46
CA GLN A 75 -2.10 11.81 0.30
C GLN A 75 -1.35 11.04 -0.76
N VAL A 76 -1.54 9.73 -0.74
CA VAL A 76 -1.12 8.84 -1.81
C VAL A 76 -2.32 8.14 -2.42
N GLU A 77 -2.23 7.93 -3.72
CA GLU A 77 -3.10 7.03 -4.45
C GLU A 77 -2.35 5.70 -4.65
N VAL A 78 -2.91 4.61 -4.14
CA VAL A 78 -2.34 3.27 -4.25
C VAL A 78 -3.23 2.45 -5.16
N LYS A 79 -2.66 2.02 -6.29
CA LYS A 79 -3.30 1.09 -7.21
C LYS A 79 -2.63 -0.28 -7.12
N CYS A 80 -3.45 -1.32 -7.14
CA CYS A 80 -2.97 -2.71 -7.11
C CYS A 80 -3.22 -3.42 -8.43
N ASP A 81 -2.53 -4.54 -8.61
CA ASP A 81 -2.77 -5.45 -9.71
C ASP A 81 -4.26 -5.87 -9.77
N PRO A 82 -4.89 -5.93 -10.94
CA PRO A 82 -6.30 -6.30 -11.07
C PRO A 82 -6.64 -7.71 -10.57
N SER A 83 -5.64 -8.59 -10.36
CA SER A 83 -5.83 -9.88 -9.70
C SER A 83 -6.12 -9.79 -8.19
N PHE A 84 -5.88 -8.64 -7.56
CA PHE A 84 -6.13 -8.41 -6.14
C PHE A 84 -7.14 -7.28 -5.93
N ASN A 85 -8.30 -7.62 -5.35
CA ASN A 85 -9.31 -6.61 -5.02
C ASN A 85 -8.94 -5.90 -3.70
N ILE A 86 -8.24 -4.78 -3.83
CA ILE A 86 -7.75 -4.00 -2.68
C ILE A 86 -8.90 -3.42 -1.84
N ALA A 87 -10.01 -3.09 -2.49
CA ALA A 87 -11.18 -2.54 -1.83
C ALA A 87 -11.77 -3.56 -0.83
N ASP A 88 -11.95 -4.81 -1.27
CA ASP A 88 -12.48 -5.87 -0.40
C ASP A 88 -11.45 -6.33 0.63
N ALA A 89 -10.16 -6.40 0.27
CA ALA A 89 -9.13 -6.79 1.21
C ALA A 89 -9.01 -5.80 2.38
N PHE A 90 -9.03 -4.50 2.09
CA PHE A 90 -8.87 -3.49 3.13
C PHE A 90 -10.13 -3.35 3.98
N LEU A 91 -11.32 -3.50 3.39
CA LEU A 91 -12.57 -3.53 4.16
C LEU A 91 -12.68 -4.73 5.12
N LYS A 92 -11.95 -5.83 4.87
CA LYS A 92 -11.91 -7.01 5.75
C LYS A 92 -10.94 -6.89 6.93
N ILE A 93 -10.05 -5.90 6.95
CA ILE A 93 -9.06 -5.68 8.03
C ILE A 93 -9.70 -4.95 9.24
N GLN A 94 -11.04 -4.94 9.35
CA GLN A 94 -11.78 -4.37 10.47
C GLN A 94 -11.84 -5.30 11.68
#